data_AF-A0A950C0M4-F1
#
_entry.id   AF-A0A950C0M4-F1
#
_cell.length_a   1.000
_cell.length_b   1.000
_cell.length_c   1.000
_cell.angle_alpha   90.00
_cell.angle_beta   90.00
_cell.angle_gamma   90.00
#
_symmetry.space_group_name_H-M   'P 1'
#
loop_
_entity.id
_entity.type
_entity.pdbx_description
1 polymer ?
#
loop_
_entity_poly.entity_id
_entity_poly.type
_entity_poly.pdbx_seq_one_letter_code
_entity_poly.pdbx_strand_id
1 'polypeptide(L)'
;MLRKLLKLVTMLTLLAGCYLGYVRAFTAVMSHLTAARKVDDIPFTLKDSKSKQEAVLRARESFGPKHWTADDNLELRYYNTERGFWMYSQKYDRVMEEDGVRYDGKRIKLRPAAIISRAKDGSSTKTVTAEEAIIDLNQPLSFNAKPDAEPIVVKHARLERNVMIRDDRGTLNDRTDDLLIGPLTWV
;
A
#
# COMPACT_ATOMS: atom_id res chain seq x y z
N MET A 1 62.03 -9.29 27.05
CA MET A 1 60.94 -8.44 26.51
C MET A 1 61.21 -7.98 25.08
N LEU A 2 62.36 -7.35 24.79
CA LEU A 2 62.70 -6.77 23.47
C LEU A 2 62.53 -7.72 22.27
N ARG A 3 62.97 -8.98 22.40
CA ARG A 3 62.89 -9.99 21.31
C ARG A 3 61.45 -10.41 20.97
N LYS A 4 60.53 -10.35 21.93
CA LYS A 4 59.09 -10.62 21.70
C LYS A 4 58.43 -9.41 21.02
N LEU A 5 58.80 -8.19 21.45
CA LEU A 5 58.32 -6.95 20.85
C LEU A 5 58.73 -6.85 19.37
N LEU A 6 59.98 -7.18 19.05
CA LEU A 6 60.50 -7.10 17.69
C LEU A 6 59.81 -8.10 16.74
N LYS A 7 59.47 -9.31 17.23
CA LYS A 7 58.66 -10.29 16.49
C LYS A 7 57.23 -9.83 16.26
N LEU A 8 56.64 -9.15 17.24
CA LEU A 8 55.26 -8.67 17.16
C LEU A 8 55.16 -7.50 16.17
N VAL A 9 56.12 -6.58 16.19
CA VAL A 9 56.20 -5.48 15.22
C VAL A 9 56.40 -6.01 13.80
N THR A 10 57.32 -6.96 13.57
CA THR A 10 57.52 -7.52 12.23
C THR A 10 56.30 -8.27 11.71
N MET A 11 55.63 -9.04 12.57
CA MET A 11 54.39 -9.73 12.19
C MET A 11 53.26 -8.75 11.87
N LEU A 12 53.12 -7.68 12.66
CA LEU A 12 52.13 -6.62 12.41
C LEU A 12 52.40 -5.90 11.08
N THR A 13 53.66 -5.55 10.80
CA THR A 13 54.02 -4.90 9.52
C THR A 13 53.82 -5.81 8.32
N LEU A 14 54.09 -7.12 8.46
CA LEU A 14 53.87 -8.08 7.40
C LEU A 14 52.36 -8.25 7.12
N LEU A 15 51.55 -8.37 8.19
CA LEU A 15 50.11 -8.49 8.07
C LEU A 15 49.49 -7.24 7.44
N ALA A 16 49.91 -6.05 7.89
CA ALA A 16 49.45 -4.78 7.33
C ALA A 16 49.86 -4.62 5.86
N GLY A 17 51.09 -5.01 5.50
CA GLY A 17 51.58 -4.99 4.12
C GLY A 17 50.79 -5.94 3.21
N CYS A 18 50.55 -7.18 3.66
CA CYS A 18 49.72 -8.15 2.94
C CYS A 18 48.27 -7.67 2.78
N TYR A 19 47.69 -7.07 3.82
CA TYR A 19 46.34 -6.52 3.76
C TYR A 19 46.24 -5.36 2.77
N LEU A 20 47.17 -4.40 2.83
CA LEU A 20 47.22 -3.28 1.88
C LEU A 20 47.43 -3.75 0.44
N GLY A 21 48.30 -4.74 0.24
CA GLY A 21 48.52 -5.37 -1.06
C GLY A 21 47.25 -6.04 -1.60
N TYR A 22 46.57 -6.82 -0.76
CA TYR A 22 45.30 -7.45 -1.10
C TYR A 22 44.23 -6.42 -1.49
N VAL A 23 44.02 -5.38 -0.66
CA VAL A 23 43.02 -4.34 -0.93
C VAL A 23 43.31 -3.66 -2.26
N ARG A 24 44.56 -3.26 -2.52
CA ARG A 24 44.92 -2.58 -3.78
C ARG A 24 44.76 -3.48 -5.00
N ALA A 25 45.21 -4.74 -4.92
CA ALA A 25 45.04 -5.70 -6.01
C ALA A 25 43.55 -5.98 -6.28
N PHE A 26 42.76 -6.15 -5.22
CA PHE A 26 41.32 -6.34 -5.32
C PHE A 26 40.63 -5.13 -5.96
N THR A 27 40.96 -3.91 -5.55
CA THR A 27 40.41 -2.69 -6.16
C THR A 27 40.79 -2.58 -7.63
N ALA A 28 42.02 -2.91 -8.01
CA ALA A 28 42.46 -2.90 -9.40
C ALA A 28 41.65 -3.91 -10.24
N VAL A 29 41.51 -5.15 -9.76
CA VAL A 29 40.72 -6.20 -10.42
C VAL A 29 39.25 -5.79 -10.53
N MET A 30 38.65 -5.29 -9.45
CA MET A 30 37.26 -4.82 -9.46
C MET A 30 37.07 -3.65 -10.40
N SER A 31 37.96 -2.66 -10.41
CA SER A 31 37.87 -1.53 -11.33
C SER A 31 37.94 -1.96 -12.79
N HIS A 32 38.79 -2.94 -13.11
CA HIS A 32 38.91 -3.49 -14.46
C HIS A 32 37.65 -4.28 -14.86
N LEU A 33 37.11 -5.09 -13.95
CA LEU A 33 35.87 -5.84 -14.16
C LEU A 33 34.65 -4.92 -14.28
N THR A 34 34.53 -3.89 -13.46
CA THR A 34 33.45 -2.89 -13.53
C THR A 34 33.57 -2.01 -14.78
N ALA A 35 34.78 -1.69 -15.24
CA ALA A 35 34.98 -0.98 -16.50
C ALA A 35 34.64 -1.84 -17.73
N ALA A 36 34.97 -3.14 -17.70
CA ALA A 36 34.66 -4.09 -18.77
C ALA A 36 33.17 -4.50 -18.80
N ARG A 37 32.53 -4.52 -17.63
CA ARG A 37 31.09 -4.76 -17.45
C ARG A 37 30.45 -3.46 -16.98
N LYS A 38 30.21 -2.52 -17.91
CA LYS A 38 29.16 -1.52 -17.70
C LYS A 38 27.87 -2.29 -17.56
N VAL A 39 27.46 -2.53 -16.32
CA VAL A 39 26.07 -2.89 -16.04
C VAL A 39 25.31 -1.64 -16.44
N ASP A 40 24.69 -1.67 -17.61
CA ASP A 40 23.71 -0.65 -17.94
C ASP A 40 22.72 -0.65 -16.78
N ASP A 41 22.67 0.44 -16.03
CA ASP A 41 21.61 0.66 -15.06
C ASP A 41 20.31 0.63 -15.86
N ILE A 42 19.70 -0.56 -15.97
CA ILE A 42 18.42 -0.71 -16.62
C ILE A 42 17.47 0.13 -15.77
N PRO A 43 16.97 1.27 -16.27
CA PRO A 43 16.09 2.09 -15.47
C PRO A 43 14.83 1.25 -15.24
N PHE A 44 14.64 0.77 -14.02
CA PHE A 44 13.39 0.18 -13.60
C PHE A 44 12.35 1.31 -13.63
N THR A 45 11.70 1.47 -14.78
CA THR A 45 10.54 2.34 -14.89
C THR A 45 9.44 1.69 -14.07
N LEU A 46 9.18 2.25 -12.88
CA LEU A 46 8.04 1.88 -12.05
C LEU A 46 6.76 2.10 -12.87
N LYS A 47 6.25 1.02 -13.45
CA LYS A 47 4.98 1.02 -14.16
C LYS A 47 3.91 0.64 -13.16
N ASP A 48 2.94 1.53 -12.98
CA ASP A 48 1.77 1.23 -12.17
C ASP A 48 1.05 -0.02 -12.70
N SER A 49 0.58 -0.85 -11.78
CA SER A 49 -0.22 -2.02 -12.14
C SER A 49 -1.52 -1.57 -12.80
N LYS A 50 -2.05 -2.38 -13.73
CA LYS A 50 -3.35 -2.13 -14.37
C LYS A 50 -4.46 -1.88 -13.36
N SER A 51 -4.42 -2.61 -12.25
CA SER A 51 -5.41 -2.49 -11.18
C SER A 51 -5.28 -1.21 -10.36
N LYS A 52 -4.06 -0.70 -10.13
CA LYS A 52 -3.87 0.62 -9.52
C LYS A 52 -4.44 1.71 -10.43
N GLN A 53 -4.15 1.65 -11.73
CA GLN A 53 -4.69 2.60 -12.71
C GLN A 53 -6.22 2.56 -12.76
N GLU A 54 -6.81 1.36 -12.73
CA GLU A 54 -8.26 1.19 -12.67
C GLU A 54 -8.85 1.80 -11.40
N ALA A 55 -8.28 1.53 -10.22
CA ALA A 55 -8.75 2.11 -8.97
C ALA A 55 -8.69 3.65 -9.00
N VAL A 56 -7.59 4.24 -9.50
CA VAL A 56 -7.47 5.70 -9.65
C VAL A 56 -8.52 6.24 -10.63
N LEU A 57 -8.74 5.58 -11.76
CA LEU A 57 -9.77 5.98 -12.73
C LEU A 57 -11.16 5.99 -12.07
N ARG A 58 -11.51 4.92 -11.34
CA ARG A 58 -12.80 4.84 -10.63
C ARG A 58 -12.94 5.90 -9.56
N ALA A 59 -11.88 6.18 -8.80
CA ALA A 59 -11.88 7.26 -7.83
C ALA A 59 -12.16 8.62 -8.48
N ARG A 60 -11.55 8.89 -9.64
CA ARG A 60 -11.76 10.14 -10.41
C ARG A 60 -13.18 10.25 -10.95
N GLU A 61 -13.76 9.16 -11.47
CA GLU A 61 -15.13 9.12 -11.96
C GLU A 61 -16.15 9.35 -10.82
N SER A 62 -15.96 8.69 -9.68
CA SER A 62 -16.93 8.69 -8.58
C SER A 62 -16.87 9.94 -7.69
N PHE A 63 -15.66 10.41 -7.35
CA PHE A 63 -15.45 11.51 -6.40
C PHE A 63 -14.92 12.79 -7.05
N GLY A 64 -14.51 12.72 -8.31
CA GLY A 64 -13.93 13.83 -9.05
C GLY A 64 -12.39 13.81 -9.05
N PRO A 65 -11.75 14.46 -10.05
CA PRO A 65 -10.31 14.39 -10.28
C PRO A 65 -9.45 15.06 -9.21
N LYS A 66 -10.03 15.98 -8.43
CA LYS A 66 -9.34 16.71 -7.35
C LYS A 66 -9.56 16.08 -5.97
N HIS A 67 -10.33 14.99 -5.89
CA HIS A 67 -10.59 14.34 -4.61
C HIS A 67 -9.37 13.54 -4.17
N TRP A 68 -9.13 13.48 -2.86
CA TRP A 68 -7.95 12.83 -2.28
C TRP A 68 -7.82 11.35 -2.64
N THR A 69 -8.93 10.67 -2.95
CA THR A 69 -8.94 9.26 -3.40
C THR A 69 -8.20 9.01 -4.71
N ALA A 70 -8.01 10.06 -5.51
CA ALA A 70 -7.30 10.03 -6.79
C ALA A 70 -5.82 10.46 -6.67
N ASP A 71 -5.35 10.81 -5.48
CA ASP A 71 -3.92 11.04 -5.20
C ASP A 71 -3.12 9.78 -5.56
N ASP A 72 -1.87 9.90 -6.00
CA ASP A 72 -1.00 8.80 -6.38
C ASP A 72 -0.33 8.13 -5.16
N ASN A 73 -0.21 8.86 -4.04
CA ASN A 73 0.47 8.42 -2.83
C ASN A 73 -0.45 7.97 -1.69
N LEU A 74 -1.68 7.54 -2.01
CA LEU A 74 -2.60 7.02 -1.00
C LEU A 74 -2.06 5.77 -0.30
N GLU A 75 -2.17 5.74 1.03
CA GLU A 75 -1.68 4.65 1.87
C GLU A 75 -2.43 3.33 1.61
N LEU A 76 -3.77 3.39 1.49
CA LEU A 76 -4.58 2.20 1.22
C LEU A 76 -5.46 2.36 -0.02
N ARG A 77 -5.22 1.51 -1.01
CA ARG A 77 -6.19 1.24 -2.10
C ARG A 77 -6.47 -0.25 -2.18
N TYR A 78 -7.63 -0.64 -1.69
CA TYR A 78 -8.13 -1.99 -1.84
C TYR A 78 -9.17 -2.02 -2.96
N TYR A 79 -9.12 -3.05 -3.79
CA TYR A 79 -10.08 -3.26 -4.87
C TYR A 79 -10.39 -4.74 -5.01
N ASN A 80 -11.64 -5.02 -5.35
CA ASN A 80 -12.14 -6.32 -5.74
C ASN A 80 -13.05 -6.11 -6.96
N THR A 81 -12.47 -6.20 -8.15
CA THR A 81 -13.16 -5.94 -9.42
C THR A 81 -14.29 -6.95 -9.64
N GLU A 82 -14.12 -8.21 -9.24
CA GLU A 82 -15.17 -9.25 -9.36
C GLU A 82 -16.43 -8.91 -8.56
N ARG A 83 -16.27 -8.20 -7.44
CA ARG A 83 -17.37 -7.74 -6.58
C ARG A 83 -17.77 -6.28 -6.83
N GLY A 84 -17.10 -5.59 -7.76
CA GLY A 84 -17.32 -4.17 -8.02
C GLY A 84 -17.09 -3.31 -6.79
N PHE A 85 -16.09 -3.63 -5.97
CA PHE A 85 -15.85 -2.96 -4.69
C PHE A 85 -14.47 -2.30 -4.65
N TRP A 86 -14.41 -1.04 -4.23
CA TRP A 86 -13.16 -0.32 -4.01
C TRP A 86 -13.22 0.44 -2.68
N MET A 87 -12.09 0.48 -1.99
CA MET A 87 -11.95 1.11 -0.68
C MET A 87 -10.64 1.87 -0.61
N TYR A 88 -10.73 3.11 -0.15
CA TYR A 88 -9.67 4.10 -0.17
C TYR A 88 -9.52 4.72 1.22
N SER A 89 -8.27 4.92 1.64
CA SER A 89 -7.98 5.71 2.83
C SER A 89 -6.60 6.34 2.80
N GLN A 90 -6.47 7.53 3.39
CA GLN A 90 -5.16 8.19 3.55
C GLN A 90 -4.36 7.61 4.71
N LYS A 91 -5.01 7.02 5.72
CA LYS A 91 -4.36 6.36 6.85
C LYS A 91 -5.05 5.04 7.17
N TYR A 92 -4.24 4.01 7.35
CA TYR A 92 -4.71 2.66 7.61
C TYR A 92 -4.07 2.08 8.87
N ASP A 93 -4.90 1.73 9.84
CA ASP A 93 -4.43 1.04 11.03
C ASP A 93 -5.03 -0.37 11.10
N ARG A 94 -4.15 -1.35 11.30
CA ARG A 94 -4.54 -2.74 11.54
C ARG A 94 -4.58 -2.99 13.04
N VAL A 95 -5.76 -3.30 13.57
CA VAL A 95 -5.98 -3.46 15.01
C VAL A 95 -5.71 -4.89 15.42
N MET A 96 -4.69 -5.09 16.26
CA MET A 96 -4.37 -6.41 16.83
C MET A 96 -5.18 -6.71 18.08
N GLU A 97 -5.30 -5.73 18.97
CA GLU A 97 -6.07 -5.76 20.20
C GLU A 97 -6.55 -4.34 20.52
N GLU A 98 -7.77 -4.22 21.03
CA GLU A 98 -8.37 -2.95 21.45
C GLU A 98 -9.38 -3.23 22.56
N ASP A 99 -9.35 -2.43 23.63
CA ASP A 99 -10.25 -2.55 24.79
C ASP A 99 -10.30 -3.97 25.41
N GLY A 100 -9.18 -4.70 25.39
CA GLY A 100 -9.06 -6.07 25.89
C GLY A 100 -9.65 -7.14 24.95
N VAL A 101 -10.10 -6.76 23.75
CA VAL A 101 -10.59 -7.67 22.72
C VAL A 101 -9.50 -7.85 21.66
N ARG A 102 -9.11 -9.11 21.44
CA ARG A 102 -8.11 -9.48 20.44
C ARG A 102 -8.77 -9.66 19.07
N TYR A 103 -8.33 -8.86 18.09
CA TYR A 103 -8.83 -8.86 16.70
C TYR A 103 -7.89 -9.56 15.72
N ASP A 104 -6.63 -9.81 16.09
CA ASP A 104 -5.61 -10.45 15.24
C ASP A 104 -5.43 -9.75 13.87
N GLY A 105 -5.71 -8.45 13.80
CA GLY A 105 -5.62 -7.66 12.58
C GLY A 105 -6.77 -7.88 11.60
N LYS A 106 -7.88 -8.48 12.03
CA LYS A 106 -9.13 -8.58 11.27
C LYS A 106 -9.96 -7.30 11.32
N ARG A 107 -9.72 -6.45 12.32
CA ARG A 107 -10.29 -5.11 12.40
C ARG A 107 -9.32 -4.10 11.80
N ILE A 108 -9.85 -3.20 10.97
CA ILE A 108 -9.08 -2.11 10.37
C ILE A 108 -9.78 -0.78 10.66
N LYS A 109 -8.98 0.28 10.84
CA LYS A 109 -9.47 1.66 10.96
C LYS A 109 -8.94 2.50 9.81
N LEU A 110 -9.82 3.29 9.20
CA LEU A 110 -9.57 4.07 8.00
C LEU A 110 -9.88 5.54 8.26
N ARG A 111 -8.95 6.44 7.93
CA ARG A 111 -9.10 7.89 8.18
C ARG A 111 -8.45 8.73 7.08
N PRO A 112 -9.20 9.57 6.35
CA PRO A 112 -10.63 9.42 6.06
C PRO A 112 -10.90 8.15 5.24
N ALA A 113 -12.16 7.73 5.17
CA ALA A 113 -12.58 6.55 4.42
C ALA A 113 -13.43 6.93 3.21
N ALA A 114 -13.20 6.28 2.08
CA ALA A 114 -14.07 6.35 0.92
C ALA A 114 -14.24 4.96 0.29
N ILE A 115 -15.47 4.65 -0.11
CA ILE A 115 -15.86 3.35 -0.64
C ILE A 115 -16.65 3.57 -1.92
N ILE A 116 -16.41 2.72 -2.92
CA ILE A 116 -17.20 2.61 -4.14
C ILE A 116 -17.72 1.17 -4.22
N SER A 117 -19.02 1.02 -4.43
CA SER A 117 -19.68 -0.24 -4.73
C SER A 117 -20.45 -0.09 -6.03
N ARG A 118 -20.15 -0.92 -7.02
CA ARG A 118 -20.75 -0.87 -8.35
C ARG A 118 -21.45 -2.18 -8.67
N ALA A 119 -22.66 -2.09 -9.20
CA ALA A 119 -23.33 -3.25 -9.76
C ALA A 119 -22.55 -3.78 -10.99
N LYS A 120 -22.52 -5.11 -11.17
CA LYS A 120 -21.79 -5.76 -12.26
C LYS A 120 -22.26 -5.33 -13.66
N ASP A 121 -23.54 -5.02 -13.78
CA ASP A 121 -24.18 -4.54 -15.00
C ASP A 121 -23.98 -3.03 -15.24
N GLY A 122 -23.31 -2.33 -14.31
CA GLY A 122 -23.09 -0.89 -14.37
C GLY A 122 -24.35 -0.04 -14.10
N SER A 123 -25.48 -0.67 -13.76
CA SER A 123 -26.76 0.00 -13.54
C SER A 123 -26.78 0.94 -12.34
N SER A 124 -25.87 0.74 -11.38
CA SER A 124 -25.75 1.60 -10.22
C SER A 124 -24.34 1.66 -9.67
N THR A 125 -23.98 2.83 -9.14
CA THR A 125 -22.74 3.07 -8.42
C THR A 125 -23.07 3.76 -7.09
N LYS A 126 -22.80 3.07 -5.99
CA LYS A 126 -22.92 3.63 -4.65
C LYS A 126 -21.55 4.08 -4.17
N THR A 127 -21.47 5.31 -3.70
CA THR A 127 -20.25 5.85 -3.10
C THR A 127 -20.53 6.27 -1.68
N VAL A 128 -19.58 6.02 -0.79
CA VAL A 128 -19.67 6.40 0.61
C VAL A 128 -18.37 7.10 1.02
N THR A 129 -18.48 8.20 1.76
CA THR A 129 -17.33 8.86 2.40
C THR A 129 -17.62 9.06 3.88
N ALA A 130 -16.59 8.98 4.72
CA ALA A 130 -16.65 9.24 6.15
C ALA A 130 -15.29 9.76 6.65
N GLU A 131 -15.26 10.47 7.77
CA GLU A 131 -13.97 10.84 8.39
C GLU A 131 -13.29 9.66 9.06
N GLU A 132 -14.07 8.71 9.56
CA GLU A 132 -13.56 7.49 10.16
C GLU A 132 -14.42 6.29 9.75
N ALA A 133 -13.76 5.16 9.47
CA ALA A 133 -14.44 3.88 9.30
C ALA A 133 -13.71 2.79 10.07
N ILE A 134 -14.48 1.98 10.78
CA ILE A 134 -14.02 0.76 11.44
C ILE A 134 -14.64 -0.42 10.72
N ILE A 135 -13.82 -1.33 10.19
CA ILE A 135 -14.27 -2.45 9.39
C ILE A 135 -13.73 -3.75 9.98
N ASP A 136 -14.63 -4.67 10.27
CA ASP A 136 -14.32 -6.02 10.73
C ASP A 136 -14.43 -7.00 9.58
N LEU A 137 -13.33 -7.71 9.34
CA LEU A 137 -13.20 -8.69 8.27
C LEU A 137 -13.24 -10.12 8.83
N ASN A 138 -13.56 -11.11 7.99
CA ASN A 138 -13.46 -12.53 8.36
C ASN A 138 -12.00 -12.96 8.60
N GLN A 139 -11.07 -12.37 7.86
CA GLN A 139 -9.63 -12.60 7.92
C GLN A 139 -8.90 -11.26 7.76
N PRO A 140 -7.61 -11.19 8.14
CA PRO A 140 -6.86 -9.96 7.97
C PRO A 140 -6.75 -9.50 6.51
N LEU A 141 -6.68 -8.19 6.31
CA LEU A 141 -6.46 -7.61 4.98
C LEU A 141 -5.02 -7.91 4.53
N SER A 142 -4.85 -8.97 3.75
CA SER A 142 -3.56 -9.41 3.22
C SER A 142 -3.76 -10.10 1.87
N PHE A 143 -2.70 -10.15 1.06
CA PHE A 143 -2.65 -11.03 -0.09
C PHE A 143 -2.59 -12.49 0.39
N ASN A 144 -3.47 -13.35 -0.13
CA ASN A 144 -3.43 -14.79 0.10
C ASN A 144 -3.35 -15.49 -1.27
N ALA A 145 -2.21 -16.11 -1.56
CA ALA A 145 -1.91 -16.71 -2.86
C ALA A 145 -2.54 -18.09 -3.06
N LYS A 146 -3.22 -18.63 -2.05
CA LYS A 146 -3.79 -19.98 -2.12
C LYS A 146 -5.04 -19.99 -3.02
N PRO A 147 -5.17 -20.94 -3.98
CA PRO A 147 -6.31 -21.01 -4.89
C PRO A 147 -7.66 -21.23 -4.19
N ASP A 148 -7.64 -21.85 -3.02
CA ASP A 148 -8.79 -22.21 -2.18
C ASP A 148 -8.96 -21.26 -0.98
N ALA A 149 -8.24 -20.15 -0.96
CA ALA A 149 -8.38 -19.16 0.11
C ALA A 149 -9.82 -18.65 0.18
N GLU A 150 -10.38 -18.65 1.40
CA GLU A 150 -11.68 -18.02 1.65
C GLU A 150 -11.60 -16.55 1.19
N PRO A 151 -12.62 -16.02 0.47
CA PRO A 151 -12.60 -14.63 0.06
C PRO A 151 -12.66 -13.69 1.28
N ILE A 152 -12.07 -12.51 1.16
CA ILE A 152 -12.22 -11.46 2.18
C ILE A 152 -13.69 -11.01 2.18
N VAL A 153 -14.30 -11.03 3.36
CA VAL A 153 -15.68 -10.62 3.60
C VAL A 153 -15.72 -9.62 4.74
N VAL A 154 -16.44 -8.52 4.54
CA VAL A 154 -16.78 -7.57 5.58
C VAL A 154 -17.90 -8.17 6.44
N LYS A 155 -17.62 -8.43 7.72
CA LYS A 155 -18.59 -8.91 8.70
C LYS A 155 -19.38 -7.77 9.31
N HIS A 156 -18.70 -6.67 9.59
CA HIS A 156 -19.29 -5.47 10.17
C HIS A 156 -18.52 -4.24 9.66
N ALA A 157 -19.24 -3.15 9.41
CA ALA A 157 -18.63 -1.86 9.09
C ALA A 157 -19.37 -0.77 9.85
N ARG A 158 -18.61 0.08 10.53
CA ARG A 158 -19.10 1.28 11.20
C ARG A 158 -18.45 2.48 10.55
N LEU A 159 -19.28 3.40 10.08
CA LEU A 159 -18.88 4.66 9.47
C LEU A 159 -19.23 5.78 10.44
N GLU A 160 -18.27 6.65 10.72
CA GLU A 160 -18.39 7.68 11.73
C GLU A 160 -18.03 9.05 11.15
N ARG A 161 -18.82 10.05 11.55
CA ARG A 161 -18.65 11.48 11.29
C ARG A 161 -18.67 11.87 9.81
N ASN A 162 -19.51 12.87 9.51
CA ASN A 162 -19.67 13.42 8.15
C ASN A 162 -19.86 12.34 7.09
N VAL A 163 -20.69 11.34 7.41
CA VAL A 163 -20.93 10.23 6.50
C VAL A 163 -21.81 10.74 5.36
N MET A 164 -21.30 10.66 4.14
CA MET A 164 -22.04 10.97 2.91
C MET A 164 -22.21 9.68 2.12
N ILE A 165 -23.44 9.42 1.67
CA ILE A 165 -23.76 8.31 0.77
C ILE A 165 -24.35 8.93 -0.49
N ARG A 166 -23.89 8.47 -1.65
CA ARG A 166 -24.46 8.79 -2.95
C ARG A 166 -24.79 7.50 -3.66
N ASP A 167 -25.98 7.42 -4.22
CA ASP A 167 -26.43 6.34 -5.10
C ASP A 167 -26.68 6.92 -6.48
N ASP A 168 -25.75 6.62 -7.39
CA ASP A 168 -25.78 7.00 -8.80
C ASP A 168 -26.47 5.88 -9.59
N ARG A 169 -27.49 6.22 -10.38
CA ARG A 169 -28.35 5.27 -11.10
C ARG A 169 -27.80 4.88 -12.48
N GLY A 170 -26.47 4.97 -12.65
CA GLY A 170 -25.77 4.63 -13.89
C GLY A 170 -25.62 5.81 -14.85
N THR A 171 -25.96 7.02 -14.39
CA THR A 171 -26.00 8.28 -15.13
C THR A 171 -24.80 9.15 -14.75
N LEU A 172 -23.58 8.67 -15.04
CA LEU A 172 -22.30 9.31 -14.63
C LEU A 172 -22.20 10.84 -14.85
N ASN A 173 -22.88 11.39 -15.86
CA ASN A 173 -22.82 12.82 -16.21
C ASN A 173 -24.06 13.63 -15.76
N ASP A 174 -25.09 12.98 -15.23
CA ASP A 174 -26.30 13.61 -14.74
C ASP A 174 -26.46 13.27 -13.26
N ARG A 175 -26.31 14.29 -12.41
CA ARG A 175 -26.40 14.13 -10.96
C ARG A 175 -27.78 14.44 -10.41
N THR A 176 -28.72 14.81 -11.27
CA THR A 176 -30.05 15.28 -10.85
C THR A 176 -30.94 14.14 -10.35
N ASP A 177 -30.65 12.91 -10.76
CA ASP A 177 -31.35 11.70 -10.34
C ASP A 177 -30.61 10.89 -9.27
N ASP A 178 -29.44 11.36 -8.84
CA ASP A 178 -28.67 10.78 -7.73
C ASP A 178 -29.44 10.92 -6.42
N LEU A 179 -29.47 9.84 -5.63
CA LEU A 179 -29.87 9.94 -4.23
C LEU A 179 -28.66 10.28 -3.36
N LEU A 180 -28.70 11.43 -2.69
CA LEU A 180 -27.68 11.88 -1.74
C LEU A 180 -28.22 11.80 -0.31
N ILE A 181 -27.47 11.16 0.58
CA ILE A 181 -27.81 11.03 2.00
C ILE A 181 -26.62 11.55 2.81
N GLY A 182 -26.87 12.53 3.67
CA GLY A 182 -25.90 13.08 4.61
C GLY A 182 -25.71 14.60 4.52
N PRO A 183 -24.78 15.18 5.30
CA PRO A 183 -23.88 14.47 6.20
C PRO A 183 -24.64 13.83 7.36
N LEU A 184 -24.47 12.52 7.54
CA LEU A 184 -24.91 11.84 8.74
C LEU A 184 -23.80 12.04 9.78
N THR A 185 -24.04 12.99 10.67
CA THR A 185 -23.24 13.17 11.87
C THR A 185 -23.93 12.40 12.99
N TRP A 186 -23.22 11.47 13.62
CA TRP A 186 -23.70 10.87 14.86
C TRP A 186 -23.89 12.00 15.90
N VAL A 187 -25.08 12.12 16.48
CA VAL A 187 -25.38 12.96 17.65
C VAL A 187 -25.09 12.17 18.91
#